data_AF-A0A2M8THQ6-F1
#
_entry.id   AF-A0A2M8THQ6-F1
#
_cell.length_a   1.000
_cell.length_b   1.000
_cell.length_c   1.000
_cell.angle_alpha   90.00
_cell.angle_beta   90.00
_cell.angle_gamma   90.00
#
_symmetry.space_group_name_H-M   'P 1'
#
loop_
_entity.id
_entity.type
_entity.pdbx_description
1 polymer ?
#
loop_
_entity_poly.entity_id
_entity_poly.type
_entity_poly.pdbx_seq_one_letter_code
_entity_poly.pdbx_strand_id
1 'polypeptide(L)'
;MSYSAWSEIKTRNGFAADEIISSLQKSIRRSKVEEACEFAYELYISSPQLLDKLWRRLLTISVEDIGFGNLNASIYVNAMNEMRKNFPYDDGDQPIYFIHAIRILCESTKDRSSDYLKNIIIKGFAMGKKPVIPDVALDKHTKRGKEMGRGSKHFFEEATKVIPQLEVDNDYRERYGKILETYNPENNVDTAFTYSKDQF
;
A
#
# COMPACT_ATOMS: atom_id res chain seq x y z
N MET A 1 21.75 18.15 -13.90
CA MET A 1 20.83 17.62 -12.85
C MET A 1 19.56 18.45 -12.92
N SER A 2 18.39 17.82 -13.07
CA SER A 2 17.11 18.51 -12.97
C SER A 2 16.73 18.56 -11.49
N TYR A 3 16.50 19.76 -10.97
CA TYR A 3 16.04 19.93 -9.59
C TYR A 3 14.53 19.71 -9.48
N SER A 4 14.08 19.43 -8.26
CA SER A 4 12.66 19.27 -7.98
C SER A 4 11.91 20.59 -8.20
N ALA A 5 10.68 20.57 -8.70
CA ALA A 5 9.85 21.78 -8.73
C ALA A 5 9.69 22.44 -7.34
N TRP A 6 9.90 21.69 -6.24
CA TRP A 6 9.86 22.21 -4.87
C TRP A 6 11.11 23.00 -4.46
N SER A 7 12.27 22.82 -5.12
CA SER A 7 13.49 23.59 -4.81
C SER A 7 13.38 25.05 -5.26
N GLU A 8 12.53 25.32 -6.26
CA GLU A 8 12.30 26.66 -6.81
C GLU A 8 11.20 27.42 -6.05
N ILE A 9 10.54 26.78 -5.06
CA ILE A 9 9.45 27.39 -4.29
C ILE A 9 10.01 27.89 -2.95
N LYS A 10 9.64 29.12 -2.59
CA LYS A 10 9.88 29.68 -1.27
C LYS A 10 8.64 29.57 -0.39
N THR A 11 8.85 29.27 0.88
CA THR A 11 7.79 29.31 1.90
C THR A 11 7.49 30.76 2.30
N ARG A 12 6.44 30.97 3.09
CA ARG A 12 6.04 32.30 3.60
C ARG A 12 7.17 33.03 4.29
N ASN A 13 8.00 32.32 5.05
CA ASN A 13 9.14 32.90 5.76
C ASN A 13 10.46 32.82 4.98
N GLY A 14 10.42 32.55 3.67
CA GLY A 14 11.58 32.63 2.77
C GLY A 14 12.48 31.40 2.74
N PHE A 15 12.08 30.29 3.37
CA PHE A 15 12.82 29.03 3.31
C PHE A 15 12.63 28.33 1.97
N ALA A 16 13.57 27.48 1.57
CA ALA A 16 13.36 26.59 0.44
C ALA A 16 12.33 25.50 0.82
N ALA A 17 11.28 25.34 0.00
CA ALA A 17 10.18 24.44 0.36
C ALA A 17 10.61 22.98 0.45
N ASP A 18 11.55 22.53 -0.40
CA ASP A 18 12.11 21.18 -0.36
C ASP A 18 12.88 20.88 0.94
N GLU A 19 13.60 21.86 1.49
CA GLU A 19 14.26 21.77 2.79
C GLU A 19 13.23 21.61 3.93
N ILE A 20 12.15 22.39 3.92
CA ILE A 20 11.07 22.27 4.92
C ILE A 20 10.37 20.90 4.81
N ILE A 21 10.05 20.44 3.60
CA ILE A 21 9.46 19.11 3.35
C ILE A 21 10.40 18.00 3.85
N SER A 22 11.70 18.15 3.61
CA SER A 22 12.75 17.22 4.04
C SER A 22 12.89 17.18 5.57
N SER A 23 12.81 18.35 6.22
CA SER A 23 12.91 18.52 7.67
C SER A 23 11.68 17.97 8.40
N LEU A 24 10.47 18.18 7.88
CA LEU A 24 9.25 17.55 8.37
C LEU A 24 9.42 16.02 8.48
N GLN A 25 9.82 15.37 7.38
CA GLN A 25 9.98 13.92 7.35
C GLN A 25 11.05 13.44 8.34
N LYS A 26 12.19 14.12 8.37
CA LYS A 26 13.32 13.77 9.23
C LYS A 26 13.01 13.96 10.72
N SER A 27 12.13 14.89 11.06
CA SER A 27 11.68 15.13 12.42
C SER A 27 10.72 14.04 12.87
N ILE A 28 9.73 13.69 12.03
CA ILE A 28 8.79 12.59 12.33
C ILE A 28 9.53 11.25 12.50
N ARG A 29 10.47 10.94 11.60
CA ARG A 29 11.32 9.74 11.70
C ARG A 29 12.07 9.63 13.03
N ARG A 30 12.40 10.76 13.65
CA ARG A 30 13.13 10.84 14.92
C ARG A 30 12.22 11.17 16.11
N SER A 31 10.90 11.06 15.93
CA SER A 31 9.90 11.34 16.96
C SER A 31 10.00 12.74 17.57
N LYS A 32 10.44 13.72 16.79
CA LYS A 32 10.53 15.14 17.16
C LYS A 32 9.20 15.83 16.86
N VAL A 33 8.25 15.72 17.78
CA VAL A 33 6.85 16.15 17.59
C VAL A 33 6.75 17.65 17.31
N GLU A 34 7.33 18.48 18.17
CA GLU A 34 7.21 19.94 18.07
C GLU A 34 7.87 20.45 16.79
N GLU A 35 9.10 20.03 16.50
CA GLU A 35 9.80 20.46 15.29
C GLU A 35 9.08 19.98 14.02
N ALA A 36 8.53 18.76 14.01
CA ALA A 36 7.72 18.29 12.89
C ALA A 36 6.48 19.16 12.67
N CYS A 37 5.79 19.56 13.74
CA CYS A 37 4.63 20.44 13.68
C CYS A 37 5.01 21.84 13.18
N GLU A 38 6.17 22.39 13.58
CA GLU A 38 6.67 23.69 13.06
C GLU A 38 6.89 23.64 11.54
N PHE A 39 7.57 22.61 11.03
CA PHE A 39 7.77 22.46 9.58
C PHE A 39 6.46 22.22 8.83
N ALA A 40 5.52 21.48 9.41
CA ALA A 40 4.19 21.30 8.82
C ALA A 40 3.40 22.60 8.77
N TYR A 41 3.45 23.39 9.85
CA TYR A 41 2.78 24.67 9.91
C TYR A 41 3.37 25.66 8.91
N GLU A 42 4.70 25.69 8.74
CA GLU A 42 5.37 26.49 7.70
C GLU A 42 4.86 26.14 6.30
N LEU A 43 4.71 24.85 5.97
CA LEU A 43 4.12 24.43 4.70
C LEU A 43 2.67 24.87 4.56
N TYR A 44 1.88 24.70 5.62
CA TYR A 44 0.47 25.08 5.64
C TYR A 44 0.27 26.57 5.37
N ILE A 45 0.93 27.46 6.12
CA ILE A 45 0.72 28.91 6.00
C ILE A 45 1.30 29.51 4.71
N SER A 46 2.10 28.74 3.99
CA SER A 46 2.76 29.18 2.76
C SER A 46 1.82 29.17 1.56
N SER A 47 1.07 28.10 1.35
CA SER A 47 0.08 28.03 0.26
C SER A 47 -0.80 26.77 0.35
N PRO A 48 -1.99 26.77 -0.30
CA PRO A 48 -2.80 25.56 -0.48
C PRO A 48 -2.04 24.42 -1.16
N GLN A 49 -1.14 24.74 -2.11
CA GLN A 49 -0.33 23.74 -2.81
C GLN A 49 0.67 23.05 -1.87
N LEU A 50 1.24 23.79 -0.91
CA LEU A 50 2.15 23.24 0.09
C LEU A 50 1.40 22.50 1.20
N LEU A 51 0.17 22.88 1.53
CA LEU A 51 -0.72 22.07 2.37
C LEU A 51 -1.01 20.70 1.73
N ASP A 52 -1.33 20.65 0.43
CA ASP A 52 -1.52 19.37 -0.28
C ASP A 52 -0.24 18.54 -0.31
N LYS A 53 0.92 19.20 -0.45
CA LYS A 53 2.23 18.55 -0.40
C LYS A 53 2.54 17.97 0.98
N LEU A 54 2.22 18.69 2.06
CA LEU A 54 2.32 18.24 3.45
C LEU A 54 1.56 16.92 3.62
N TRP A 55 0.27 16.87 3.24
CA TRP A 55 -0.55 15.66 3.39
C TRP A 55 -0.03 14.47 2.56
N ARG A 56 0.39 14.70 1.31
CA ARG A 56 1.05 13.66 0.48
C ARG A 56 2.31 13.12 1.17
N ARG A 57 3.05 13.96 1.89
CA ARG A 57 4.25 13.56 2.62
C ARG A 57 3.89 12.75 3.87
N LEU A 58 2.89 13.16 4.65
CA LEU A 58 2.42 12.40 5.82
C LEU A 58 1.94 11.00 5.42
N LEU A 59 1.21 10.87 4.31
CA LEU A 59 0.80 9.57 3.76
C LEU A 59 2.01 8.69 3.43
N THR A 60 3.03 9.25 2.78
CA THR A 60 4.27 8.50 2.47
C THR A 60 4.99 8.06 3.75
N ILE A 61 5.13 8.96 4.73
CA ILE A 61 5.81 8.69 6.01
C ILE A 61 5.10 7.57 6.78
N SER A 62 3.76 7.52 6.74
CA SER A 62 2.97 6.49 7.44
C SER A 62 3.32 5.05 7.00
N VAL A 63 3.84 4.86 5.79
CA VAL A 63 4.25 3.54 5.28
C VAL A 63 5.77 3.39 5.11
N GLU A 64 6.51 4.50 4.99
CA GLU A 64 7.97 4.51 4.82
C GLU A 64 8.72 4.46 6.15
N ASP A 65 8.28 5.24 7.14
CA ASP A 65 8.99 5.49 8.40
C ASP A 65 8.27 4.86 9.61
N ILE A 66 6.97 4.58 9.48
CA ILE A 66 6.18 3.90 10.50
C ILE A 66 5.97 2.42 10.14
N GLY A 67 5.56 2.12 8.91
CA GLY A 67 5.55 0.76 8.37
C GLY A 67 4.81 -0.24 9.28
N PHE A 68 5.45 -1.37 9.58
CA PHE A 68 4.90 -2.39 10.48
C PHE A 68 4.92 -1.98 11.95
N GLY A 69 5.52 -0.85 12.30
CA GLY A 69 5.49 -0.30 13.65
C GLY A 69 4.10 0.18 14.08
N ASN A 70 3.23 0.52 13.12
CA ASN A 70 1.79 0.75 13.35
C ASN A 70 1.01 0.59 12.03
N LEU A 71 0.38 -0.57 11.85
CA LEU A 71 -0.37 -0.90 10.63
C LEU A 71 -1.58 0.01 10.38
N ASN A 72 -2.08 0.71 11.40
CA ASN A 72 -3.21 1.63 11.28
C ASN A 72 -2.78 3.08 10.99
N ALA A 73 -1.47 3.39 10.99
CA ALA A 73 -0.99 4.77 10.79
C ALA A 73 -1.46 5.38 9.46
N SER A 74 -1.41 4.62 8.36
CA SER A 74 -1.87 5.09 7.05
C SER A 74 -3.38 5.33 7.01
N ILE A 75 -4.16 4.52 7.73
CA ILE A 75 -5.61 4.67 7.87
C ILE A 75 -5.92 5.98 8.59
N TYR A 76 -5.28 6.23 9.73
CA TYR A 76 -5.51 7.45 10.51
C TYR A 76 -5.09 8.71 9.74
N VAL A 77 -3.92 8.71 9.10
CA VAL A 77 -3.47 9.85 8.29
C VAL A 77 -4.40 10.10 7.12
N ASN A 78 -4.87 9.05 6.43
CA ASN A 78 -5.82 9.20 5.34
C ASN A 78 -7.16 9.75 5.82
N ALA A 79 -7.70 9.24 6.92
CA ALA A 79 -8.95 9.73 7.51
C ALA A 79 -8.86 11.22 7.84
N MET A 80 -7.77 11.67 8.47
CA MET A 80 -7.59 13.10 8.79
C MET A 80 -7.41 13.97 7.53
N ASN A 81 -6.73 13.46 6.51
CA ASN A 81 -6.61 14.15 5.22
C ASN A 81 -7.96 14.28 4.50
N GLU A 82 -8.88 13.34 4.69
CA GLU A 82 -10.25 13.48 4.16
C GLU A 82 -11.09 14.41 5.03
N MET A 83 -11.01 14.31 6.37
CA MET A 83 -11.75 15.16 7.30
C MET A 83 -11.46 16.64 7.10
N ARG A 84 -10.17 17.02 6.96
CA ARG A 84 -9.76 18.42 6.76
C ARG A 84 -10.35 19.06 5.49
N LYS A 85 -10.78 18.27 4.50
CA LYS A 85 -11.36 18.81 3.26
C LYS A 85 -12.77 19.37 3.47
N ASN A 86 -13.41 19.09 4.60
CA ASN A 86 -14.69 19.70 4.96
C ASN A 86 -14.53 21.15 5.46
N PHE A 87 -13.30 21.63 5.60
CA PHE A 87 -12.98 22.97 6.12
C PHE A 87 -12.30 23.81 5.03
N PRO A 88 -12.64 25.11 4.93
CA PRO A 88 -11.89 26.06 4.12
C PRO A 88 -10.40 26.06 4.43
N TYR A 89 -9.59 26.53 3.47
CA TYR A 89 -8.13 26.58 3.64
C TYR A 89 -7.70 27.48 4.81
N ASP A 90 -8.41 28.58 5.03
CA ASP A 90 -8.16 29.60 6.06
C ASP A 90 -8.92 29.35 7.37
N ASP A 91 -9.56 28.19 7.50
CA ASP A 91 -10.25 27.80 8.72
C ASP A 91 -9.27 27.56 9.88
N GLY A 92 -9.63 28.03 11.07
CA GLY A 92 -8.82 27.89 12.28
C GLY A 92 -8.63 26.44 12.73
N ASP A 93 -9.56 25.54 12.36
CA ASP A 93 -9.48 24.11 12.67
C ASP A 93 -8.64 23.34 11.64
N GLN A 94 -8.32 23.93 10.48
CA GLN A 94 -7.52 23.27 9.45
C GLN A 94 -6.20 22.66 9.97
N PRO A 95 -5.44 23.32 10.87
CA PRO A 95 -4.18 22.80 11.38
C PRO A 95 -4.28 21.60 12.31
N ILE A 96 -5.40 21.45 13.04
CA ILE A 96 -5.49 20.43 14.09
C ILE A 96 -5.35 19.02 13.53
N TYR A 97 -5.80 18.81 12.29
CA TYR A 97 -5.75 17.54 11.60
C TYR A 97 -4.32 17.07 11.32
N PHE A 98 -3.46 17.92 10.76
CA PHE A 98 -2.08 17.51 10.51
C PHE A 98 -1.26 17.46 11.80
N ILE A 99 -1.57 18.30 12.79
CA ILE A 99 -0.93 18.22 14.13
C ILE A 99 -1.24 16.86 14.75
N HIS A 100 -2.51 16.43 14.75
CA HIS A 100 -2.90 15.14 15.30
C HIS A 100 -2.28 13.97 14.52
N ALA A 101 -2.25 14.04 13.19
CA ALA A 101 -1.58 13.04 12.35
C ALA A 101 -0.09 12.91 12.69
N ILE A 102 0.62 14.04 12.82
CA ILE A 102 2.04 14.06 13.16
C ILE A 102 2.30 13.42 14.52
N ARG A 103 1.46 13.71 15.52
CA ARG A 103 1.56 13.07 16.84
C ARG A 103 1.45 11.55 16.76
N ILE A 104 0.46 11.02 16.05
CA ILE A 104 0.33 9.57 15.84
C ILE A 104 1.60 8.98 15.20
N LEU A 105 2.13 9.63 14.16
CA LEU A 105 3.33 9.15 13.48
C LEU A 105 4.56 9.20 14.40
N CYS A 106 4.75 10.28 15.16
CA CYS A 106 5.85 10.42 16.09
C CYS A 106 5.77 9.45 17.28
N GLU A 107 4.57 9.18 17.80
CA GLU A 107 4.35 8.25 18.92
C GLU A 107 4.42 6.77 18.48
N SER A 108 4.23 6.48 17.19
CA SER A 108 4.32 5.11 16.67
C SER A 108 5.75 4.54 16.73
N THR A 109 5.87 3.23 16.91
CA THR A 109 7.13 2.50 16.66
C THR A 109 7.57 2.75 15.21
N LYS A 110 8.87 2.98 15.00
CA LYS A 110 9.43 3.25 13.67
C LYS A 110 9.83 1.95 12.98
N ASP A 111 9.46 1.81 11.72
CA ASP A 111 9.89 0.72 10.86
C ASP A 111 10.11 1.23 9.43
N ARG A 112 11.30 0.94 8.89
CA ARG A 112 11.71 1.29 7.53
C ARG A 112 11.81 0.08 6.60
N SER A 113 11.42 -1.10 7.06
CA SER A 113 11.58 -2.36 6.31
C SER A 113 10.90 -2.33 4.93
N SER A 114 9.71 -1.74 4.84
CA SER A 114 8.99 -1.53 3.56
C SER A 114 9.80 -0.70 2.56
N ASP A 115 10.42 0.40 2.99
CA ASP A 115 11.26 1.24 2.13
C ASP A 115 12.54 0.51 1.69
N TYR A 116 13.17 -0.23 2.60
CA TYR A 116 14.33 -1.04 2.26
C TYR A 116 13.99 -2.13 1.25
N LEU A 117 12.89 -2.87 1.44
CA LEU A 117 12.44 -3.90 0.50
C LEU A 117 12.13 -3.30 -0.87
N LYS A 118 11.40 -2.18 -0.92
CA LYS A 118 11.15 -1.44 -2.18
C LYS A 118 12.47 -1.11 -2.88
N ASN A 119 13.44 -0.55 -2.16
CA ASN A 119 14.73 -0.17 -2.74
C ASN A 119 15.56 -1.36 -3.22
N ILE A 120 15.51 -2.50 -2.52
CA ILE A 120 16.15 -3.75 -2.96
C ILE A 120 15.53 -4.21 -4.28
N ILE A 121 14.21 -4.19 -4.40
CA ILE A 121 13.50 -4.63 -5.62
C ILE A 121 13.82 -3.72 -6.79
N ILE A 122 13.62 -2.40 -6.68
CA ILE A 122 13.80 -1.49 -7.82
C ILE A 122 15.26 -1.45 -8.30
N LYS A 123 16.23 -1.47 -7.39
CA LYS A 123 17.66 -1.50 -7.74
C LYS A 123 18.03 -2.85 -8.35
N GLY A 124 17.49 -3.95 -7.81
CA GLY A 124 17.67 -5.27 -8.40
C GLY A 124 17.19 -5.32 -9.85
N PHE A 125 16.00 -4.79 -10.14
CA PHE A 125 15.47 -4.70 -11.52
C PHE A 125 16.34 -3.81 -12.41
N ALA A 126 16.82 -2.67 -11.90
CA ALA A 126 17.76 -1.82 -12.63
C ALA A 126 19.09 -2.54 -12.94
N MET A 127 19.48 -3.52 -12.13
CA MET A 127 20.64 -4.40 -12.34
C MET A 127 20.32 -5.65 -13.16
N GLY A 128 19.14 -5.74 -13.79
CA GLY A 128 18.77 -6.83 -14.67
C GLY A 128 18.12 -8.04 -13.99
N LYS A 129 17.79 -7.97 -12.69
CA LYS A 129 16.97 -8.99 -12.03
C LYS A 129 15.63 -9.11 -12.75
N LYS A 130 15.23 -10.33 -13.06
CA LYS A 130 13.89 -10.67 -13.57
C LYS A 130 13.18 -11.58 -12.56
N PRO A 131 11.85 -11.49 -12.42
CA PRO A 131 11.12 -12.47 -11.64
C PRO A 131 11.19 -13.83 -12.33
N VAL A 132 11.21 -14.89 -11.53
CA VAL A 132 11.06 -16.27 -12.01
C VAL A 132 9.61 -16.66 -11.80
N ILE A 133 8.94 -17.12 -12.86
CA ILE A 133 7.58 -17.65 -12.75
C ILE A 133 7.66 -18.98 -12.02
N PRO A 134 7.07 -19.12 -10.81
CA PRO A 134 7.08 -20.37 -10.09
C PRO A 134 6.18 -21.38 -10.80
N ASP A 135 6.51 -22.68 -10.69
CA ASP A 135 5.76 -23.73 -11.38
C ASP A 135 4.27 -23.76 -11.00
N VAL A 136 3.95 -23.49 -9.73
CA VAL A 136 2.57 -23.42 -9.22
C VAL A 136 1.72 -22.35 -9.92
N ALA A 137 2.34 -21.30 -10.48
CA ALA A 137 1.63 -20.28 -11.24
C ALA A 137 1.23 -20.74 -12.65
N LEU A 138 1.78 -21.85 -13.15
CA LEU A 138 1.37 -22.45 -14.42
C LEU A 138 0.17 -23.35 -14.17
N ASP A 139 -1.03 -22.78 -14.08
CA ASP A 139 -2.25 -23.49 -13.69
C ASP A 139 -3.31 -23.54 -14.79
N LYS A 140 -4.54 -23.93 -14.43
CA LYS A 140 -5.70 -24.03 -15.32
C LYS A 140 -6.12 -22.70 -15.98
N HIS A 141 -5.63 -21.56 -15.51
CA HIS A 141 -5.92 -20.24 -16.06
C HIS A 141 -4.83 -19.79 -17.05
N THR A 142 -3.63 -20.33 -16.95
CA THR A 142 -2.53 -20.00 -17.87
C THR A 142 -2.51 -20.89 -19.12
N LYS A 143 -2.08 -20.32 -20.26
CA LYS A 143 -1.90 -21.09 -21.51
C LYS A 143 -0.95 -22.28 -21.32
N ARG A 144 0.22 -22.04 -20.73
CA ARG A 144 1.24 -23.07 -20.50
C ARG A 144 0.77 -24.15 -19.53
N GLY A 145 0.05 -23.78 -18.46
CA GLY A 145 -0.53 -24.76 -17.53
C GLY A 145 -1.58 -25.65 -18.20
N LYS A 146 -2.45 -25.08 -19.05
CA LYS A 146 -3.41 -25.86 -19.87
C LYS A 146 -2.70 -26.82 -20.83
N GLU A 147 -1.66 -26.36 -21.52
CA GLU A 147 -0.83 -27.21 -22.40
C GLU A 147 -0.12 -28.34 -21.62
N MET A 148 0.17 -28.13 -20.34
CA MET A 148 0.68 -29.15 -19.41
C MET A 148 -0.42 -30.08 -18.85
N GLY A 149 -1.68 -29.94 -19.28
CA GLY A 149 -2.80 -30.73 -18.79
C GLY A 149 -3.30 -30.36 -17.38
N ARG A 150 -2.91 -29.20 -16.85
CA ARG A 150 -3.29 -28.78 -15.49
C ARG A 150 -4.70 -28.22 -15.47
N GLY A 151 -5.63 -29.01 -14.93
CA GLY A 151 -7.05 -28.65 -14.76
C GLY A 151 -7.45 -28.33 -13.33
N SER A 152 -8.75 -28.45 -13.03
CA SER A 152 -9.33 -28.14 -11.71
C SER A 152 -8.72 -28.95 -10.56
N LYS A 153 -8.31 -30.20 -10.80
CA LYS A 153 -7.68 -31.05 -9.78
C LYS A 153 -6.31 -30.50 -9.34
N HIS A 154 -5.39 -30.24 -10.28
CA HIS A 154 -4.10 -29.60 -9.98
C HIS A 154 -4.28 -28.24 -9.28
N PHE A 155 -5.25 -27.44 -9.73
CA PHE A 155 -5.56 -26.16 -9.10
C PHE A 155 -5.98 -26.34 -7.62
N PHE A 156 -6.91 -27.26 -7.36
CA PHE A 156 -7.36 -27.57 -6.00
C PHE A 156 -6.22 -28.13 -5.12
N GLU A 157 -5.45 -29.07 -5.64
CA GLU A 157 -4.40 -29.74 -4.87
C GLU A 157 -3.23 -28.82 -4.58
N GLU A 158 -2.78 -28.01 -5.55
CA GLU A 158 -1.54 -27.22 -5.45
C GLU A 158 -1.76 -25.70 -5.45
N ALA A 159 -2.47 -25.15 -6.44
CA ALA A 159 -2.55 -23.71 -6.66
C ALA A 159 -3.42 -22.94 -5.63
N THR A 160 -4.35 -23.63 -4.96
CA THR A 160 -5.22 -23.02 -3.93
C THR A 160 -4.65 -23.07 -2.51
N LYS A 161 -3.45 -23.62 -2.30
CA LYS A 161 -2.83 -23.65 -0.95
C LYS A 161 -2.58 -22.21 -0.47
N VAL A 162 -3.06 -21.89 0.73
CA VAL A 162 -2.81 -20.60 1.41
C VAL A 162 -1.85 -20.80 2.57
N ILE A 163 -0.88 -19.91 2.74
CA ILE A 163 0.17 -20.05 3.75
C ILE A 163 0.47 -18.66 4.37
N PRO A 164 0.33 -18.49 5.70
CA PRO A 164 -0.23 -19.45 6.65
C PRO A 164 -1.74 -19.66 6.41
N GLN A 165 -2.23 -20.87 6.66
CA GLN A 165 -3.65 -21.18 6.58
C GLN A 165 -4.33 -20.93 7.92
N LEU A 166 -5.46 -20.22 7.90
CA LEU A 166 -6.34 -20.07 9.07
C LEU A 166 -6.98 -21.42 9.44
N GLU A 167 -7.09 -21.70 10.73
CA GLU A 167 -7.86 -22.84 11.23
C GLU A 167 -9.36 -22.59 11.00
N VAL A 168 -10.04 -23.57 10.40
CA VAL A 168 -11.46 -23.48 10.05
C VAL A 168 -12.24 -24.64 10.65
N ASP A 169 -13.52 -24.40 10.97
CA ASP A 169 -14.43 -25.34 11.63
C ASP A 169 -15.40 -26.05 10.65
N ASN A 170 -15.11 -25.99 9.34
CA ASN A 170 -15.92 -26.59 8.28
C ASN A 170 -15.13 -27.58 7.42
N ASP A 171 -15.85 -28.44 6.69
CA ASP A 171 -15.31 -29.53 5.87
C ASP A 171 -15.27 -29.21 4.37
N TYR A 172 -15.42 -27.93 3.99
CA TYR A 172 -15.67 -27.55 2.60
C TYR A 172 -14.55 -27.94 1.65
N ARG A 173 -13.29 -27.84 2.08
CA ARG A 173 -12.14 -28.26 1.26
C ARG A 173 -12.19 -29.77 1.01
N GLU A 174 -12.48 -30.57 2.02
CA GLU A 174 -12.58 -32.03 1.89
C GLU A 174 -13.75 -32.43 0.98
N ARG A 175 -14.94 -31.87 1.20
CA ARG A 175 -16.12 -32.14 0.38
C ARG A 175 -15.92 -31.73 -1.07
N TYR A 176 -15.30 -30.58 -1.31
CA TYR A 176 -15.00 -30.15 -2.67
C TYR A 176 -13.98 -31.07 -3.35
N GLY A 177 -12.96 -31.54 -2.61
CA GLY A 177 -12.03 -32.56 -3.10
C GLY A 177 -12.74 -33.83 -3.59
N LYS A 178 -13.66 -34.37 -2.78
CA LYS A 178 -14.50 -35.54 -3.15
C LYS A 178 -15.36 -35.29 -4.40
N ILE A 179 -15.92 -34.08 -4.54
CA ILE A 179 -16.66 -33.70 -5.76
C ILE A 179 -15.74 -33.74 -6.97
N LEU A 180 -14.51 -33.21 -6.87
CA LEU A 180 -13.56 -33.18 -7.98
C LEU A 180 -13.08 -34.57 -8.44
N GLU A 181 -13.18 -35.60 -7.60
CA GLU A 181 -12.88 -36.99 -7.99
C GLU A 181 -13.91 -37.56 -8.97
N THR A 182 -15.15 -37.05 -8.93
CA THR A 182 -16.28 -37.56 -9.72
C THR A 182 -16.77 -36.59 -10.79
N TYR A 183 -16.47 -35.30 -10.63
CA TYR A 183 -16.93 -34.23 -11.51
C TYR A 183 -16.24 -34.28 -12.88
N ASN A 184 -17.03 -34.39 -13.95
CA ASN A 184 -16.60 -34.21 -15.33
C ASN A 184 -17.45 -33.12 -15.99
N PRO A 185 -16.85 -32.02 -16.52
CA PRO A 185 -17.58 -30.97 -17.23
C PRO A 185 -18.42 -31.45 -18.42
N GLU A 186 -18.05 -32.56 -19.05
CA GLU A 186 -18.81 -33.17 -20.17
C GLU A 186 -20.15 -33.77 -19.71
N ASN A 187 -20.29 -34.03 -18.41
CA ASN A 187 -21.50 -34.58 -17.80
C ASN A 187 -22.37 -33.50 -17.14
N ASN A 188 -22.12 -32.22 -17.42
CA ASN A 188 -22.97 -31.14 -16.93
C ASN A 188 -24.39 -31.27 -17.49
N VAL A 189 -25.40 -30.96 -16.67
CA VAL A 189 -26.80 -30.89 -17.13
C VAL A 189 -26.99 -29.72 -18.11
N ASP A 190 -27.94 -29.83 -19.04
CA ASP A 190 -28.20 -28.79 -20.06
C ASP A 190 -28.59 -27.42 -19.46
N THR A 191 -29.12 -27.43 -18.25
CA THR A 191 -29.50 -26.22 -17.50
C THR A 191 -28.34 -25.63 -16.68
N ALA A 192 -27.14 -26.20 -16.76
CA ALA A 192 -25.98 -25.71 -16.02
C ALA A 192 -25.63 -24.28 -16.45
N PHE A 193 -25.44 -23.41 -15.47
CA PHE A 193 -25.07 -22.02 -15.74
C PHE A 193 -23.66 -21.95 -16.36
N THR A 194 -23.54 -21.20 -17.46
CA THR A 194 -22.27 -20.99 -18.14
C THR A 194 -21.65 -19.67 -17.70
N TYR A 195 -20.58 -19.76 -16.91
CA TYR A 195 -19.78 -18.59 -16.54
C TYR A 195 -18.92 -18.10 -17.71
N SER A 196 -18.63 -16.80 -17.76
CA SER A 196 -17.73 -16.22 -18.75
C SER A 196 -16.34 -16.86 -18.66
N LYS A 197 -15.71 -17.05 -19.83
CA LYS A 197 -14.33 -17.54 -19.91
C LYS A 197 -13.29 -16.44 -19.66
N ASP A 198 -13.70 -15.17 -19.62
CA ASP A 198 -12.83 -13.99 -19.47
C ASP A 198 -12.55 -13.61 -18.01
N GLN A 199 -12.84 -14.50 -17.06
CA GLN A 199 -12.63 -14.23 -15.64
C GLN A 199 -11.13 -14.14 -15.27
N PHE A 200 -10.20 -14.47 -16.18
CA PHE A 200 -8.75 -14.52 -15.96
C PHE A 200 -7.95 -14.08 -17.19
#